data_AF-A0A355CPE7-F1
#
_entry.id   AF-A0A355CPE7-F1
#
_cell.length_a   1.000
_cell.length_b   1.000
_cell.length_c   1.000
_cell.angle_alpha   90.00
_cell.angle_beta   90.00
_cell.angle_gamma   90.00
#
_symmetry.space_group_name_H-M   'P 1'
#
loop_
_entity.id
_entity.type
_entity.pdbx_description
1 polymer ?
#
loop_
_entity_poly.entity_id
_entity_poly.type
_entity_poly.pdbx_seq_one_letter_code
_entity_poly.pdbx_strand_id
1 'polypeptide(L)'
;MLQKLFSKLLVATVLTLPILVSSQTAQAQNRHGATAYSPTSDATGISWDHATEKEALDAAVAACNQETRGAKDCSPLTSNSNNCGAIAVGKGGAGAGWGDDKGAAEAQALAGCSELEGGNCKVKLSACNK
;
A
#
# COMPACT_ATOMS: atom_id res chain seq x y z
N MET A 1 67.65 -51.82 -21.34
CA MET A 1 66.76 -52.54 -20.40
C MET A 1 65.63 -51.60 -20.02
N LEU A 2 64.41 -52.00 -20.38
CA LEU A 2 63.13 -51.32 -20.22
C LEU A 2 62.50 -51.80 -18.90
N GLN A 3 62.15 -50.89 -17.96
CA GLN A 3 61.31 -51.09 -16.75
C GLN A 3 61.71 -50.02 -15.72
N LYS A 4 60.91 -49.08 -15.20
CA LYS A 4 59.48 -48.98 -14.86
C LYS A 4 59.20 -47.46 -14.79
N LEU A 5 58.37 -46.83 -15.63
CA LEU A 5 56.93 -46.58 -15.49
C LEU A 5 56.38 -46.54 -14.05
N PHE A 6 55.36 -45.69 -13.83
CA PHE A 6 54.68 -45.32 -12.57
C PHE A 6 55.34 -44.13 -11.84
N SER A 7 55.21 -42.90 -12.33
CA SER A 7 53.94 -42.15 -12.46
C SER A 7 53.07 -42.31 -11.22
N LYS A 8 53.28 -41.43 -10.23
CA LYS A 8 52.27 -41.07 -9.25
C LYS A 8 52.12 -39.56 -9.31
N LEU A 9 51.39 -39.09 -10.33
CA LEU A 9 50.80 -37.77 -10.31
C LEU A 9 50.00 -37.64 -9.02
N LEU A 10 50.36 -36.68 -8.18
CA LEU A 10 49.50 -36.15 -7.14
C LEU A 10 48.35 -35.42 -7.83
N VAL A 11 47.28 -36.13 -8.17
CA VAL A 11 46.02 -35.50 -8.58
C VAL A 11 45.27 -35.17 -7.30
N ALA A 12 45.50 -33.96 -6.78
CA ALA A 12 44.60 -33.36 -5.81
C ALA A 12 43.30 -33.00 -6.54
N THR A 13 42.31 -33.88 -6.48
CA THR A 13 40.98 -33.63 -7.02
C THR A 13 40.31 -32.53 -6.18
N VAL A 14 40.41 -31.30 -6.64
CA VAL A 14 39.62 -30.17 -6.12
C VAL A 14 38.16 -30.45 -6.47
N LEU A 15 37.36 -30.93 -5.52
CA LEU A 15 35.91 -30.98 -5.63
C LEU A 15 35.40 -29.53 -5.65
N THR A 16 35.20 -28.96 -6.83
CA THR A 16 34.51 -27.69 -7.00
C THR A 16 33.01 -27.92 -6.78
N LEU A 17 32.52 -27.67 -5.56
CA LEU A 17 31.09 -27.58 -5.30
C LEU A 17 30.54 -26.37 -6.08
N PRO A 18 29.54 -26.55 -6.96
CA PRO A 18 28.87 -25.42 -7.58
C PRO A 18 28.08 -24.68 -6.50
N ILE A 19 28.56 -23.49 -6.13
CA ILE A 19 27.82 -22.57 -5.27
C ILE A 19 26.63 -22.08 -6.10
N LEU A 20 25.44 -22.64 -5.86
CA LEU A 20 24.19 -22.10 -6.36
C LEU A 20 23.96 -20.77 -5.65
N VAL A 21 24.43 -19.69 -6.27
CA VAL A 21 24.14 -18.32 -5.83
C VAL A 21 22.68 -18.06 -6.16
N SER A 22 21.79 -18.35 -5.21
CA SER A 22 20.38 -17.94 -5.30
C SER A 22 20.33 -16.42 -5.20
N SER A 23 20.23 -15.73 -6.33
CA SER A 23 19.93 -14.31 -6.39
C SER A 23 18.55 -14.09 -5.78
N GLN A 24 18.49 -13.72 -4.50
CA GLN A 24 17.25 -13.26 -3.87
C GLN A 24 16.91 -11.90 -4.48
N THR A 25 16.08 -11.90 -5.52
CA THR A 25 15.43 -10.68 -5.97
C THR A 25 14.53 -10.20 -4.85
N ALA A 26 14.89 -9.10 -4.18
CA ALA A 26 13.99 -8.41 -3.28
C ALA A 26 12.80 -7.91 -4.12
N GLN A 27 11.71 -8.66 -4.14
CA GLN A 27 10.45 -8.16 -4.67
C GLN A 27 9.98 -7.04 -3.74
N ALA A 28 9.93 -5.81 -4.26
CA ALA A 28 9.22 -4.74 -3.59
C ALA A 28 7.78 -5.22 -3.35
N GLN A 29 7.40 -5.36 -2.08
CA GLN A 29 6.04 -5.76 -1.74
C GLN A 29 5.14 -4.54 -1.91
N ASN A 30 4.01 -4.74 -2.60
CA ASN A 30 3.02 -3.68 -2.74
C ASN A 30 2.51 -3.28 -1.36
N ARG A 31 2.40 -1.97 -1.12
CA ARG A 31 1.87 -1.43 0.12
C ARG A 31 0.59 -0.68 -0.15
N HIS A 32 -0.40 -0.99 0.66
CA HIS A 32 -1.79 -0.62 0.43
C HIS A 32 -2.27 0.40 1.46
N GLY A 33 -3.08 1.32 0.98
CA GLY A 33 -3.82 2.30 1.78
C GLY A 33 -5.28 2.30 1.38
N ALA A 34 -6.12 2.87 2.23
CA ALA A 34 -7.55 3.00 1.98
C ALA A 34 -8.14 4.18 2.74
N THR A 35 -9.33 4.60 2.31
CA THR A 35 -10.15 5.58 3.02
C THR A 35 -11.54 5.03 3.29
N ALA A 36 -12.20 5.55 4.31
CA ALA A 36 -13.58 5.22 4.65
C ALA A 36 -14.35 6.47 5.09
N TYR A 37 -15.68 6.43 4.95
CA TYR A 37 -16.56 7.54 5.25
C TYR A 37 -17.88 7.08 5.87
N SER A 38 -18.42 7.86 6.80
CA SER A 38 -19.76 7.70 7.37
C SER A 38 -20.68 8.81 6.84
N PRO A 39 -21.78 8.46 6.14
CA PRO A 39 -22.71 9.45 5.62
C PRO A 39 -23.59 10.09 6.71
N THR A 40 -23.72 9.49 7.90
CA THR A 40 -24.56 10.04 8.97
C THR A 40 -23.83 11.00 9.90
N SER A 41 -22.50 10.89 10.00
CA SER A 41 -21.69 11.63 10.98
C SER A 41 -20.55 12.44 10.38
N ASP A 42 -20.35 12.35 9.06
CA ASP A 42 -19.19 12.89 8.35
C ASP A 42 -17.83 12.38 8.87
N ALA A 43 -17.84 11.28 9.64
CA ALA A 43 -16.63 10.63 10.10
C ALA A 43 -15.83 10.09 8.90
N THR A 44 -14.51 10.17 9.02
CA THR A 44 -13.57 9.72 8.00
C THR A 44 -12.50 8.83 8.61
N GLY A 45 -12.02 7.87 7.83
CA GLY A 45 -10.84 7.07 8.18
C GLY A 45 -9.86 7.00 7.02
N ILE A 46 -8.58 6.84 7.35
CA ILE A 46 -7.51 6.54 6.40
C ILE A 46 -6.60 5.47 7.00
N SER A 47 -6.07 4.59 6.15
CA SER A 47 -5.02 3.63 6.49
C SER A 47 -3.95 3.66 5.40
N TRP A 48 -2.74 3.23 5.75
CA TRP A 48 -1.59 3.20 4.85
C TRP A 48 -0.61 2.12 5.29
N ASP A 49 0.32 1.75 4.41
CA ASP A 49 1.37 0.78 4.69
C ASP A 49 0.84 -0.60 5.14
N HIS A 50 -0.25 -1.08 4.57
CA HIS A 50 -0.71 -2.45 4.80
C HIS A 50 -0.15 -3.43 3.75
N ALA A 51 0.01 -4.69 4.14
CA ALA A 51 0.53 -5.73 3.24
C ALA A 51 -0.51 -6.17 2.21
N THR A 52 -1.80 -5.98 2.52
CA THR A 52 -2.90 -6.30 1.62
C THR A 52 -3.90 -5.17 1.55
N GLU A 53 -4.62 -5.07 0.43
CA GLU A 53 -5.72 -4.13 0.27
C GLU A 53 -6.83 -4.37 1.30
N LYS A 54 -7.14 -5.63 1.61
CA LYS A 54 -8.17 -5.97 2.60
C LYS A 54 -7.82 -5.43 3.99
N GLU A 55 -6.58 -5.59 4.43
CA GLU A 55 -6.12 -5.03 5.71
C GLU A 55 -6.23 -3.51 5.72
N ALA A 56 -5.88 -2.84 4.61
CA ALA A 56 -6.03 -1.40 4.49
C ALA A 56 -7.51 -0.98 4.63
N LEU A 57 -8.41 -1.62 3.89
CA LEU A 57 -9.85 -1.32 3.93
C LEU A 57 -10.43 -1.52 5.33
N ASP A 58 -10.14 -2.66 5.97
CA ASP A 58 -10.62 -2.98 7.31
C ASP A 58 -10.09 -1.96 8.34
N ALA A 59 -8.81 -1.57 8.24
CA ALA A 59 -8.19 -0.57 9.11
C ALA A 59 -8.78 0.83 8.90
N ALA A 60 -9.05 1.24 7.66
CA ALA A 60 -9.66 2.54 7.36
C ALA A 60 -11.09 2.62 7.92
N VAL A 61 -11.89 1.56 7.77
CA VAL A 61 -13.24 1.47 8.35
C VAL A 61 -13.19 1.48 9.88
N ALA A 62 -12.24 0.76 10.49
CA ALA A 62 -12.05 0.76 11.93
C ALA A 62 -11.66 2.15 12.46
N ALA A 63 -10.77 2.87 11.77
CA ALA A 63 -10.41 4.24 12.10
C ALA A 63 -11.61 5.18 11.98
N CYS A 64 -12.36 5.10 10.89
CA CYS A 64 -13.56 5.90 10.68
C CYS A 64 -14.61 5.66 11.79
N ASN A 65 -14.89 4.39 12.12
CA ASN A 65 -15.91 4.03 13.10
C ASN A 65 -15.63 4.56 14.50
N GLN A 66 -14.36 4.81 14.85
CA GLN A 66 -13.98 5.44 16.12
C GLN A 66 -14.50 6.89 16.22
N GLU A 67 -14.65 7.58 15.09
CA GLU A 67 -15.10 8.98 15.02
C GLU A 67 -16.64 9.11 14.94
N THR A 68 -17.36 8.04 14.62
CA THR A 68 -18.83 8.06 14.39
C THR A 68 -19.70 8.28 15.63
N ARG A 69 -19.10 8.38 16.83
CA ARG A 69 -19.83 8.49 18.12
C ARG A 69 -20.89 7.39 18.34
N GLY A 70 -20.70 6.21 17.75
CA GLY A 70 -21.53 5.03 17.97
C GLY A 70 -22.40 4.58 16.79
N ALA A 71 -22.50 5.36 15.71
CA ALA A 71 -23.26 4.95 14.53
C ALA A 71 -22.66 3.72 13.84
N LYS A 72 -21.32 3.63 13.80
CA LYS A 72 -20.55 2.52 13.22
C LYS A 72 -20.96 2.16 11.78
N ASP A 73 -21.35 3.16 11.01
CA ASP A 73 -21.87 3.05 9.64
C ASP A 73 -20.82 3.42 8.58
N CYS A 74 -19.53 3.44 8.94
CA CYS A 74 -18.49 3.73 7.97
C CYS A 74 -18.37 2.62 6.92
N SER A 75 -18.25 3.02 5.66
CA SER A 75 -17.95 2.16 4.53
C SER A 75 -16.66 2.58 3.83
N PRO A 76 -15.94 1.65 3.17
CA PRO A 76 -14.79 2.03 2.37
C PRO A 76 -15.17 2.93 1.20
N LEU A 77 -14.31 3.92 0.91
CA LEU A 77 -14.52 4.88 -0.17
C LEU A 77 -13.51 4.70 -1.31
N THR A 78 -12.23 4.48 -0.99
CA THR A 78 -11.21 4.13 -1.99
C THR A 78 -10.09 3.29 -1.37
N SER A 79 -9.34 2.58 -2.22
CA SER A 79 -8.09 1.92 -1.91
C SER A 79 -7.02 2.33 -2.93
N ASN A 80 -5.75 2.24 -2.51
CA ASN A 80 -4.63 2.66 -3.32
C ASN A 80 -3.38 1.81 -3.00
N SER A 81 -2.45 1.66 -3.94
CA SER A 81 -1.27 0.79 -3.82
C SER A 81 -0.02 1.48 -4.34
N ASN A 82 1.06 1.48 -3.53
CA ASN A 82 2.35 2.11 -3.84
C ASN A 82 2.27 3.59 -4.25
N ASN A 83 1.29 4.31 -3.72
CA ASN A 83 1.03 5.71 -4.02
C ASN A 83 0.37 6.39 -2.81
N CYS A 84 -0.04 7.64 -2.98
CA CYS A 84 -0.74 8.41 -1.96
C CYS A 84 -2.26 8.35 -2.16
N GLY A 85 -3.00 8.43 -1.06
CA GLY A 85 -4.46 8.49 -1.02
C GLY A 85 -4.93 9.67 -0.16
N ALA A 86 -6.10 10.21 -0.48
CA ALA A 86 -6.71 11.31 0.26
C ALA A 86 -8.24 11.22 0.28
N ILE A 87 -8.86 11.88 1.26
CA ILE A 87 -10.31 12.06 1.38
C ILE A 87 -10.63 13.52 1.67
N ALA A 88 -11.64 14.05 0.96
CA ALA A 88 -12.21 15.37 1.14
C ALA A 88 -13.70 15.26 1.49
N VAL A 89 -14.18 16.13 2.37
CA VAL A 89 -15.57 16.12 2.84
C VAL A 89 -16.19 17.51 2.68
N GLY A 90 -17.44 17.54 2.24
CA GLY A 90 -18.29 18.72 2.12
C GLY A 90 -19.71 18.44 2.62
N LYS A 91 -20.62 19.38 2.44
CA LYS A 91 -22.01 19.26 2.95
C LYS A 91 -22.79 18.10 2.30
N GLY A 92 -22.43 17.70 1.08
CA GLY A 92 -23.10 16.66 0.30
C GLY A 92 -22.47 15.28 0.37
N GLY A 93 -21.39 15.11 1.15
CA GLY A 93 -20.69 13.83 1.26
C GLY A 93 -19.17 13.97 1.16
N ALA A 94 -18.53 12.88 0.75
CA ALA A 94 -17.08 12.78 0.61
C ALA A 94 -16.64 12.34 -0.77
N GLY A 95 -15.49 12.84 -1.20
CA GLY A 95 -14.73 12.34 -2.34
C GLY A 95 -13.39 11.81 -1.89
N ALA A 96 -12.86 10.81 -2.59
CA ALA A 96 -11.53 10.26 -2.35
C ALA A 96 -10.76 10.15 -3.65
N GLY A 97 -9.44 10.12 -3.55
CA GLY A 97 -8.55 10.09 -4.70
C GLY A 97 -7.17 9.56 -4.35
N TRP A 98 -6.38 9.27 -5.39
CA TRP A 98 -5.02 8.78 -5.26
C TRP A 98 -4.07 9.47 -6.24
N GLY A 99 -2.78 9.36 -5.99
CA GLY A 99 -1.79 9.97 -6.87
C GLY A 99 -0.38 9.65 -6.45
N ASP A 100 0.57 9.90 -7.34
CA ASP A 100 1.99 9.65 -7.10
C ASP A 100 2.53 10.45 -5.91
N ASP A 101 1.86 11.55 -5.58
CA ASP A 101 2.09 12.36 -4.38
C ASP A 101 0.77 12.76 -3.70
N LYS A 102 0.89 13.36 -2.50
CA LYS A 102 -0.27 13.82 -1.72
C LYS A 102 -1.09 14.89 -2.44
N GLY A 103 -0.44 15.81 -3.14
CA GLY A 103 -1.13 16.91 -3.83
C GLY A 103 -2.02 16.39 -4.96
N ALA A 104 -1.54 15.41 -5.72
CA ALA A 104 -2.34 14.74 -6.75
C ALA A 104 -3.54 13.99 -6.14
N ALA A 105 -3.32 13.25 -5.05
CA ALA A 105 -4.40 12.55 -4.34
C ALA A 105 -5.46 13.52 -3.79
N GLU A 106 -5.01 14.61 -3.17
CA GLU A 106 -5.88 15.66 -2.61
C GLU A 106 -6.68 16.38 -3.70
N ALA A 107 -6.07 16.69 -4.84
CA ALA A 107 -6.74 17.29 -5.99
C ALA A 107 -7.84 16.38 -6.54
N GLN A 108 -7.57 15.08 -6.68
CA GLN A 108 -8.59 14.11 -7.07
C GLN A 108 -9.73 13.99 -6.06
N ALA A 109 -9.41 13.93 -4.76
CA ALA A 109 -10.41 13.85 -3.70
C ALA A 109 -11.32 15.09 -3.69
N LEU A 110 -10.74 16.29 -3.86
CA LEU A 110 -11.48 17.54 -3.96
C LEU A 110 -12.36 17.58 -5.22
N ALA A 111 -11.84 17.13 -6.36
CA ALA A 111 -12.60 17.08 -7.61
C ALA A 111 -13.86 16.22 -7.44
N GLY A 112 -13.71 14.96 -7.00
CA GLY A 112 -14.86 14.07 -6.79
C GLY A 112 -15.83 14.57 -5.72
N CYS A 113 -15.34 15.23 -4.67
CA CYS A 113 -16.22 15.82 -3.66
C CYS A 113 -16.98 17.04 -4.19
N SER A 114 -16.35 17.89 -5.02
CA SER A 114 -16.94 19.13 -5.53
C SER A 114 -18.11 18.90 -6.49
N GLU A 115 -18.23 17.70 -7.06
CA GLU A 115 -19.37 17.27 -7.88
C GLU A 115 -20.63 17.02 -7.04
N LEU A 116 -20.50 16.89 -5.72
CA LEU A 116 -21.63 16.66 -4.81
C LEU A 116 -22.35 17.98 -4.47
N GLU A 117 -23.65 17.88 -4.16
CA GLU A 117 -24.45 19.05 -3.78
C GLU A 117 -23.88 19.73 -2.53
N GLY A 118 -23.50 21.01 -2.66
CA GLY A 118 -22.88 21.77 -1.57
C GLY A 118 -21.36 21.69 -1.50
N GLY A 119 -20.70 21.63 -2.66
CA GLY A 119 -19.26 21.48 -2.96
C GLY A 119 -18.22 22.41 -2.30
N ASN A 120 -18.46 22.89 -1.08
CA ASN A 120 -17.45 23.49 -0.21
C ASN A 120 -16.60 22.40 0.49
N CYS A 121 -15.98 21.54 -0.31
CA CYS A 121 -15.21 20.41 0.18
C CYS A 121 -13.86 20.83 0.73
N LYS A 122 -13.38 20.11 1.75
CA LYS A 122 -12.04 20.28 2.31
C LYS A 122 -11.38 18.93 2.48
N VAL A 123 -10.09 18.84 2.15
CA VAL A 123 -9.26 17.69 2.48
C VAL A 123 -9.29 17.48 3.99
N LYS A 124 -9.57 16.25 4.42
CA LYS A 124 -9.55 15.85 5.83
C LYS A 124 -8.31 15.05 6.17
N LEU A 125 -7.94 14.09 5.32
CA LEU A 125 -6.83 13.17 5.54
C LEU A 125 -6.09 12.88 4.23
N SER A 126 -4.76 12.72 4.30
CA SER A 126 -3.92 12.25 3.20
C SER A 126 -2.67 11.50 3.70
N ALA A 127 -2.36 10.37 3.07
CA ALA A 127 -1.24 9.48 3.43
C ALA A 127 -0.62 8.82 2.19
N CYS A 128 0.61 8.34 2.31
CA CYS A 128 1.33 7.64 1.24
C CYS A 128 1.85 6.31 1.73
N ASN A 129 1.78 5.31 0.85
CA ASN A 129 2.33 3.98 1.09
C ASN A 129 3.85 3.98 0.78
N LYS A 130 4.64 3.20 1.53
CA LYS A 130 6.12 3.13 1.47
C LYS A 130 6.67 1.70 1.51
#